data_AF-A0A933FJ93-F1
#
_entry.id   AF-A0A933FJ93-F1
#
_cell.length_a   1.000
_cell.length_b   1.000
_cell.length_c   1.000
_cell.angle_alpha   90.00
_cell.angle_beta   90.00
_cell.angle_gamma   90.00
#
_symmetry.space_group_name_H-M   'P 1'
#
loop_
_entity.id
_entity.type
_entity.pdbx_description
1 polymer ?
#
loop_
_entity_poly.entity_id
_entity_poly.type
_entity_poly.pdbx_seq_one_letter_code
_entity_poly.pdbx_strand_id
1 'polypeptide(L)'
;RFREDLYYRLNVVPLALPPLRERREDIPALAEFFLKRLAAKNGRPVPSIEPAALEALAAGRGEGNVRQLENLLERILVLLDGDAIRKRDLPPELG
;
A
#
# COMPACT_ATOMS: atom_id res chain seq x y z
N ARG A 1 -20.78 -15.93 -20.13
CA ARG A 1 -21.63 -15.08 -19.26
C ARG A 1 -20.94 -14.95 -17.92
N PHE A 2 -20.36 -13.76 -17.68
CA PHE A 2 -19.79 -13.22 -16.43
C PHE A 2 -18.56 -13.89 -15.78
N ARG A 3 -17.40 -13.39 -16.25
CA ARG A 3 -16.13 -13.03 -15.57
C ARG A 3 -15.48 -13.98 -14.56
N GLU A 4 -14.71 -14.92 -15.10
CA GLU A 4 -13.64 -15.69 -14.41
C GLU A 4 -12.22 -15.11 -14.64
N ASP A 5 -12.13 -13.94 -15.28
CA ASP A 5 -10.90 -13.32 -15.77
C ASP A 5 -10.23 -12.35 -14.77
N LEU A 6 -10.79 -12.17 -13.56
CA LEU A 6 -10.17 -11.35 -12.50
C LEU A 6 -9.33 -12.12 -11.49
N TYR A 7 -9.37 -13.46 -11.48
CA TYR A 7 -8.70 -14.28 -10.45
C TYR A 7 -7.28 -14.71 -10.83
N TYR A 8 -6.84 -14.54 -12.09
CA TYR A 8 -5.65 -15.23 -12.62
C TYR A 8 -4.37 -14.40 -12.82
N ARG A 9 -4.30 -13.13 -12.39
CA ARG A 9 -3.16 -12.28 -12.81
C ARG A 9 -2.27 -11.63 -11.76
N LEU A 10 -2.30 -12.02 -10.49
CA LEU A 10 -1.29 -11.56 -9.52
C LEU A 10 -0.91 -12.65 -8.50
N ASN A 11 -0.49 -13.80 -9.02
CA ASN A 11 0.32 -14.79 -8.29
C ASN A 11 1.79 -14.62 -8.69
N VAL A 12 2.48 -13.62 -8.14
CA VAL A 12 3.93 -13.48 -8.31
C VAL A 12 4.60 -13.50 -6.93
N VAL A 13 5.07 -14.71 -6.59
CA VAL A 13 6.02 -15.11 -5.53
C VAL A 13 5.56 -14.91 -4.06
N PRO A 14 5.23 -15.99 -3.33
CA PRO A 14 5.08 -15.95 -1.88
C PRO A 14 6.46 -15.98 -1.21
N LEU A 15 7.11 -14.82 -1.07
CA LEU A 15 8.15 -14.65 -0.05
C LEU A 15 7.45 -14.57 1.31
N ALA A 16 7.66 -15.59 2.15
CA ALA A 16 7.20 -15.62 3.52
C ALA A 16 7.96 -14.56 4.33
N LEU A 17 7.42 -13.34 4.35
CA LEU A 17 7.86 -12.28 5.25
C LEU A 17 7.12 -12.47 6.59
N PRO A 18 7.84 -12.39 7.73
CA PRO A 18 7.21 -12.47 9.05
C PRO A 18 6.14 -11.39 9.21
N PRO A 19 5.09 -11.65 10.01
CA PRO A 19 3.96 -10.74 10.15
C PRO A 19 4.41 -9.38 10.70
N LEU A 20 3.98 -8.31 10.03
CA LEU A 20 4.26 -6.91 10.35
C LEU A 20 3.62 -6.45 11.68
N ARG A 21 2.79 -7.32 12.29
CA ARG A 21 2.07 -7.05 13.55
C ARG A 21 2.97 -6.72 14.74
N GLU A 22 4.25 -7.12 14.69
CA GLU A 22 5.22 -6.89 15.76
C GLU A 22 6.06 -5.63 15.56
N ARG A 23 5.93 -4.91 14.41
CA ARG A 23 6.79 -3.75 14.06
C ARG A 23 6.01 -2.61 13.38
N ARG A 24 5.04 -2.05 14.08
CA ARG A 24 4.27 -0.89 13.58
C ARG A 24 5.14 0.36 13.34
N GLU A 25 6.25 0.47 14.07
CA GLU A 25 7.23 1.55 13.92
C GLU A 25 7.93 1.54 12.55
N ASP A 26 7.96 0.39 11.85
CA ASP A 26 8.55 0.26 10.52
C ASP A 26 7.60 0.70 9.40
N ILE A 27 6.30 0.94 9.70
CA ILE A 27 5.29 1.26 8.68
C ILE A 27 5.68 2.47 7.81
N PRO A 28 6.18 3.59 8.36
CA PRO A 28 6.63 4.71 7.55
C PRO A 28 7.76 4.35 6.58
N ALA A 29 8.81 3.69 7.08
CA ALA A 29 9.95 3.30 6.28
C ALA A 29 9.56 2.31 5.17
N LEU A 30 8.66 1.37 5.49
CA LEU A 30 8.14 0.41 4.52
C LEU A 30 7.24 1.08 3.49
N ALA A 31 6.38 2.01 3.89
CA ALA A 31 5.52 2.74 2.98
C ALA A 31 6.34 3.54 1.96
N GLU A 32 7.38 4.25 2.43
CA GLU A 32 8.32 4.94 1.54
C GLU A 32 9.03 3.98 0.57
N PHE A 33 9.53 2.84 1.09
CA PHE A 33 10.20 1.83 0.27
C PHE A 33 9.27 1.30 -0.84
N PHE A 34 8.04 0.93 -0.50
CA PHE A 34 7.08 0.43 -1.47
C PHE A 34 6.69 1.49 -2.49
N LEU A 35 6.45 2.73 -2.08
CA LEU A 35 6.12 3.80 -3.01
C LEU A 35 7.24 4.06 -4.00
N LYS A 36 8.51 4.10 -3.55
CA LYS A 36 9.67 4.22 -4.46
C LYS A 36 9.70 3.09 -5.49
N ARG A 37 9.51 1.85 -5.02
CA ARG A 37 9.51 0.66 -5.89
C ARG A 37 8.35 0.65 -6.88
N LEU A 38 7.14 0.95 -6.41
CA LEU A 38 5.93 0.93 -7.20
C LEU A 38 5.89 2.09 -8.19
N ALA A 39 6.33 3.29 -7.81
CA ALA A 39 6.44 4.43 -8.72
C ALA A 39 7.42 4.16 -9.86
N ALA A 40 8.60 3.58 -9.55
CA ALA A 40 9.56 3.16 -10.56
C ALA A 40 8.98 2.10 -11.52
N LYS A 41 8.27 1.09 -10.99
CA LYS A 41 7.58 0.06 -11.79
C LYS A 41 6.50 0.63 -12.71
N ASN A 42 5.83 1.70 -12.29
CA ASN A 42 4.76 2.36 -13.05
C ASN A 42 5.26 3.54 -13.91
N GLY A 43 6.58 3.80 -13.95
CA GLY A 43 7.14 4.90 -14.74
C GLY A 43 6.67 6.29 -14.31
N ARG A 44 6.31 6.47 -13.03
CA ARG A 44 5.81 7.74 -12.49
C ARG A 44 6.70 8.28 -11.36
N PRO A 45 6.64 9.58 -11.06
CA PRO A 45 7.27 10.15 -9.87
C PRO A 45 6.73 9.49 -8.59
N VAL A 46 7.61 9.39 -7.58
CA VAL A 46 7.24 8.89 -6.25
C VAL A 46 6.32 9.92 -5.59
N PRO A 47 5.06 9.58 -5.25
CA PRO A 47 4.20 10.51 -4.56
C PRO A 47 4.66 10.68 -3.11
N SER A 48 4.43 11.88 -2.57
CA SER A 48 4.55 12.16 -1.14
C SER A 48 3.41 11.51 -0.36
N ILE A 49 3.62 11.24 0.93
CA ILE A 49 2.56 10.83 1.85
C ILE A 49 2.33 12.00 2.82
N GLU A 50 1.10 12.49 2.92
CA GLU A 50 0.77 13.50 3.93
C GLU A 50 0.86 12.91 5.34
N PRO A 51 1.30 13.69 6.35
CA PRO A 51 1.44 13.20 7.72
C PRO A 51 0.17 12.52 8.26
N ALA A 52 -1.01 13.09 7.98
CA ALA A 52 -2.29 12.51 8.40
C ALA A 52 -2.61 11.15 7.76
N ALA A 53 -2.16 10.92 6.51
CA ALA A 53 -2.29 9.63 5.86
C ALA A 53 -1.33 8.61 6.47
N LEU A 54 -0.11 9.05 6.77
CA LEU A 54 0.90 8.21 7.40
C LEU A 54 0.48 7.78 8.81
N GLU A 55 -0.08 8.70 9.60
CA GLU A 55 -0.64 8.40 10.93
C GLU A 55 -1.78 7.37 10.84
N ALA A 56 -2.70 7.51 9.88
CA ALA A 56 -3.77 6.55 9.66
C ALA A 56 -3.26 5.16 9.26
N LEU A 57 -2.23 5.09 8.40
CA LEU A 57 -1.56 3.84 8.05
C LEU A 57 -0.90 3.18 9.27
N ALA A 58 -0.26 3.97 10.16
CA ALA A 58 0.39 3.47 11.36
C ALA A 58 -0.60 3.07 12.47
N ALA A 59 -1.75 3.75 12.57
CA ALA A 59 -2.79 3.50 13.55
C ALA A 59 -3.71 2.32 13.19
N GLY A 60 -3.76 1.96 11.91
CA GLY A 60 -4.56 0.85 11.39
C GLY A 60 -4.33 -0.46 12.15
N ARG A 61 -5.41 -1.02 12.71
CA ARG A 61 -5.37 -2.29 13.46
C ARG A 61 -5.46 -3.53 12.57
N GLY A 62 -5.45 -3.37 11.24
CA GLY A 62 -5.64 -4.46 10.28
C GLY A 62 -4.65 -5.60 10.47
N GLU A 63 -5.04 -6.81 10.07
CA GLU A 63 -4.29 -8.06 10.22
C GLU A 63 -3.00 -8.15 9.35
N GLY A 64 -2.15 -7.13 9.43
CA GLY A 64 -0.77 -7.30 9.88
C GLY A 64 0.27 -7.96 8.97
N ASN A 65 0.24 -7.78 7.64
CA ASN A 65 1.32 -8.28 6.77
C ASN A 65 1.87 -7.20 5.82
N VAL A 66 3.20 -7.20 5.63
CA VAL A 66 3.95 -6.33 4.68
C VAL A 66 3.30 -6.29 3.30
N ARG A 67 2.78 -7.45 2.87
CA ARG A 67 2.08 -7.60 1.59
C ARG A 67 0.78 -6.80 1.51
N GLN A 68 0.04 -6.64 2.61
CA GLN A 68 -1.19 -5.84 2.61
C GLN A 68 -0.88 -4.35 2.47
N LEU A 69 0.16 -3.86 3.17
CA LEU A 69 0.63 -2.49 3.03
C LEU A 69 1.06 -2.20 1.59
N GLU A 70 1.84 -3.11 1.00
CA GLU A 70 2.22 -2.99 -0.41
C GLU A 70 1.00 -2.97 -1.35
N ASN A 71 0.08 -3.92 -1.21
CA ASN A 71 -1.14 -3.99 -2.04
C ASN A 71 -2.00 -2.72 -1.91
N LEU A 72 -2.10 -2.18 -0.69
CA LEU A 72 -2.81 -0.94 -0.42
C LEU A 72 -2.14 0.23 -1.16
N LEU A 73 -0.83 0.38 -1.01
CA LEU A 73 -0.07 1.45 -1.66
C LEU A 73 -0.09 1.31 -3.19
N GLU A 74 -0.06 0.09 -3.73
CA GLU A 74 -0.20 -0.16 -5.18
C GLU A 74 -1.58 0.29 -5.68
N ARG A 75 -2.66 -0.04 -4.97
CA ARG A 75 -4.01 0.43 -5.31
C ARG A 75 -4.15 1.94 -5.24
N ILE A 76 -3.63 2.57 -4.18
CA ILE A 76 -3.63 4.02 -4.03
C ILE A 76 -2.86 4.63 -5.21
N LEU A 77 -1.67 4.15 -5.52
CA LEU A 77 -0.84 4.67 -6.62
C LEU A 77 -1.52 4.55 -7.99
N VAL A 78 -2.34 3.53 -8.23
CA VAL A 78 -3.10 3.39 -9.49
C VAL A 78 -4.24 4.41 -9.59
N LEU A 79 -4.88 4.74 -8.46
CA LEU A 79 -6.02 5.65 -8.40
C LEU A 79 -5.63 7.11 -8.13
N LEU A 80 -4.39 7.34 -7.68
CA LEU A 80 -3.91 8.63 -7.23
C LEU A 80 -3.79 9.59 -8.41
N ASP A 81 -4.68 10.59 -8.40
CA ASP A 81 -4.59 11.76 -9.27
C ASP A 81 -3.78 12.86 -8.58
N GLY A 82 -2.52 13.00 -9.01
CA GLY A 82 -1.54 13.92 -8.44
C GLY A 82 -0.32 13.24 -7.79
N ASP A 83 0.35 13.99 -6.93
CA ASP A 83 1.69 13.72 -6.37
C ASP A 83 1.72 13.53 -4.85
N ALA A 84 0.56 13.52 -4.19
CA ALA A 84 0.44 13.41 -2.74
C ALA A 84 -0.71 12.50 -2.31
N ILE A 85 -0.37 11.46 -1.55
CA ILE A 85 -1.31 10.55 -0.89
C ILE A 85 -1.84 11.24 0.35
N ARG A 86 -3.16 11.43 0.38
CA ARG A 86 -3.87 12.10 1.47
C ARG A 86 -4.69 11.09 2.25
N LYS A 87 -5.14 11.48 3.44
CA LYS A 87 -5.99 10.60 4.27
C LYS A 87 -7.24 10.12 3.52
N ARG A 88 -7.85 10.99 2.71
CA ARG A 88 -9.04 10.66 1.88
C ARG A 88 -8.78 9.59 0.81
N ASP A 89 -7.53 9.36 0.44
CA ASP A 89 -7.15 8.35 -0.56
C ASP A 89 -6.98 6.98 0.09
N LEU A 90 -7.03 6.90 1.43
CA LEU A 90 -6.98 5.67 2.19
C LEU A 90 -8.39 5.04 2.32
N PRO A 91 -8.47 3.71 2.46
CA PRO A 91 -9.72 3.02 2.80
C PRO A 91 -10.31 3.53 4.11
N PRO A 92 -11.65 3.59 4.23
CA PRO A 92 -12.34 4.09 5.43
C PRO A 92 -12.07 3.26 6.69
N GLU A 93 -11.58 2.03 6.53
CA GLU A 93 -11.19 1.13 7.62
C GLU A 93 -9.93 1.59 8.37
N LEU A 94 -9.13 2.47 7.77
CA LEU A 94 -7.91 3.04 8.34
C LEU A 94 -8.13 4.43 8.95
N GLY A 95 -9.34 5.00 8.81
CA GLY A 95 -9.83 6.18 9.54
C GLY A 95 -10.41 7.29 8.71
#